data_AF-A0A078ABA8-F1
#
_entry.id   AF-A0A078ABA8-F1
#
_cell.length_a   1.000
_cell.length_b   1.000
_cell.length_c   1.000
_cell.angle_alpha   90.00
_cell.angle_beta   90.00
_cell.angle_gamma   90.00
#
_symmetry.space_group_name_H-M   'P 1'
#
loop_
_entity.id
_entity.type
_entity.pdbx_description
1 polymer ?
#
loop_
_entity_poly.entity_id
_entity_poly.type
_entity_poly.pdbx_seq_one_letter_code
_entity_poly.pdbx_strand_id
1 'polypeptide(L)'
;MITWSIWLRNKYILAVGAGKYGYKGLIKVRLIKKKNCQYELIQDKKKLIEEGWIYSIANLKSNRIAAIIRLQICDYLQILNIKKGYLIYSIQLQKRPHLFPIHQYNFNLNPFAFIQDQESISIINLRNYSSTNLIALKFSDLKSRKKQQSLVNYKIKGKENFNTYKLIYLNKMQELTQIREVKIKIP
;
A
#
# COMPACT_ATOMS: atom_id res chain seq x y z
N MET A 1 -11.77 -2.54 9.25
CA MET A 1 -11.69 -1.15 8.74
C MET A 1 -10.22 -0.91 8.38
N ILE A 2 -9.91 -0.46 7.16
CA ILE A 2 -8.53 -0.12 6.77
C ILE A 2 -8.49 1.41 6.64
N THR A 3 -7.61 2.06 7.39
CA THR A 3 -7.57 3.51 7.55
C THR A 3 -6.15 4.02 7.38
N TRP A 4 -5.99 5.21 6.78
CA TRP A 4 -4.72 5.95 6.72
C TRP A 4 -4.96 7.46 6.81
N SER A 5 -3.95 8.21 7.28
CA SER A 5 -4.04 9.64 7.56
C SER A 5 -2.92 10.49 6.95
N ILE A 6 -3.23 11.74 6.62
CA ILE A 6 -2.27 12.79 6.22
C ILE A 6 -2.59 14.08 6.98
N TRP A 7 -1.59 14.76 7.55
CA TRP A 7 -1.75 16.02 8.27
C TRP A 7 -1.52 17.26 7.40
N LEU A 8 -2.42 18.23 7.47
CA LEU A 8 -2.29 19.55 6.86
C LEU A 8 -2.91 20.61 7.79
N ARG A 9 -2.10 21.44 8.46
CA ARG A 9 -2.52 22.71 9.11
C ARG A 9 -3.89 22.61 9.82
N ASN A 10 -3.95 21.85 10.92
CA ASN A 10 -5.17 21.56 11.73
C ASN A 10 -6.23 20.63 11.11
N LYS A 11 -5.93 20.01 9.97
CA LYS A 11 -6.84 19.12 9.27
C LYS A 11 -6.11 17.87 8.79
N TYR A 12 -6.60 16.69 9.13
CA TYR A 12 -6.14 15.45 8.50
C TYR A 12 -7.06 15.09 7.34
N ILE A 13 -6.49 14.70 6.20
CA ILE A 13 -7.24 14.05 5.11
C ILE A 13 -6.96 12.55 5.21
N LEU A 14 -8.01 11.77 5.34
CA LEU A 14 -7.99 10.33 5.50
C LEU A 14 -8.63 9.69 4.28
N ALA A 15 -8.11 8.54 3.87
CA ALA A 15 -8.81 7.62 2.99
C ALA A 15 -9.21 6.39 3.81
N VAL A 16 -10.49 6.06 3.79
CA VAL A 16 -11.04 4.95 4.55
C VAL A 16 -11.66 3.96 3.58
N GLY A 17 -11.10 2.76 3.57
CA GLY A 17 -11.60 1.63 2.80
C GLY A 17 -12.50 0.79 3.67
N ALA A 18 -13.69 0.50 3.17
CA ALA A 18 -14.54 -0.46 3.81
C ALA A 18 -14.28 -1.88 3.28
N GLY A 19 -14.30 -2.83 4.21
CA GLY A 19 -14.10 -4.24 3.93
C GLY A 19 -15.42 -5.00 3.90
N LYS A 20 -15.61 -5.90 4.86
CA LYS A 20 -16.64 -6.96 4.84
C LYS A 20 -18.08 -6.52 5.18
N TYR A 21 -18.32 -5.27 5.58
CA TYR A 21 -19.59 -4.84 6.19
C TYR A 21 -20.36 -3.78 5.37
N GLY A 22 -20.58 -4.04 4.08
CA GLY A 22 -21.61 -3.35 3.28
C GLY A 22 -21.24 -2.01 2.63
N TYR A 23 -20.17 -1.33 3.05
CA TYR A 23 -19.68 -0.16 2.34
C TYR A 23 -18.76 -0.60 1.19
N LYS A 24 -19.14 -0.26 -0.05
CA LYS A 24 -18.29 -0.44 -1.22
C LYS A 24 -17.43 0.81 -1.45
N GLY A 25 -16.20 0.57 -1.92
CA GLY A 25 -15.29 1.59 -2.39
C GLY A 25 -14.47 2.26 -1.29
N LEU A 26 -14.03 3.48 -1.59
CA LEU A 26 -13.08 4.24 -0.79
C LEU A 26 -13.63 5.64 -0.53
N ILE A 27 -13.80 5.99 0.74
CA ILE A 27 -14.29 7.32 1.13
C ILE A 27 -13.14 8.22 1.55
N LYS A 28 -13.33 9.53 1.34
CA LYS A 28 -12.45 10.57 1.85
C LYS A 28 -13.06 11.16 3.10
N VAL A 29 -12.28 11.25 4.16
CA VAL A 29 -12.70 11.81 5.43
C VAL A 29 -11.74 12.89 5.87
N ARG A 30 -12.23 13.90 6.57
CA ARG A 30 -11.45 15.02 7.10
C ARG A 30 -11.55 15.02 8.61
N LEU A 31 -10.44 14.93 9.31
CA LEU A 31 -10.39 15.12 10.77
C LEU A 31 -9.95 16.55 11.06
N ILE A 32 -10.83 17.40 11.58
CA ILE A 32 -10.55 18.82 11.83
C ILE A 32 -10.35 19.02 13.33
N LYS A 33 -9.18 19.54 13.73
CA LYS A 33 -8.93 19.91 15.13
C LYS A 33 -9.71 21.20 15.45
N LYS A 34 -10.60 21.14 16.43
CA LYS A 34 -11.40 22.29 16.89
C LYS A 34 -10.74 23.02 18.04
N LYS A 35 -10.27 22.27 19.04
CA LYS A 35 -9.57 22.75 20.24
C LYS A 35 -8.51 21.73 20.67
N ASN A 36 -7.88 21.93 21.82
CA ASN A 36 -7.00 20.91 22.40
C ASN A 36 -7.75 19.59 22.58
N CYS A 37 -7.22 18.54 21.95
CA CYS A 37 -7.76 17.18 21.95
C CYS A 37 -9.21 17.02 21.45
N GLN A 38 -9.81 18.04 20.83
CA GLN A 38 -11.16 17.97 20.24
C GLN A 38 -11.07 17.92 18.72
N TYR A 39 -11.63 16.87 18.13
CA TYR A 39 -11.62 16.65 16.69
C TYR A 39 -13.02 16.41 16.16
N GLU A 40 -13.31 16.97 14.99
CA GLU A 40 -14.53 16.69 14.23
C GLU A 40 -14.17 15.83 13.01
N LEU A 41 -14.90 14.74 12.79
CA LEU A 41 -14.75 13.88 11.63
C LEU A 41 -15.82 14.22 10.59
N ILE A 42 -15.41 14.72 9.42
CA ILE A 42 -16.30 15.08 8.32
C ILE A 42 -16.03 14.14 7.14
N GLN A 43 -17.04 13.35 6.75
CA GLN A 43 -16.98 12.57 5.52
C GLN A 43 -17.27 13.48 4.31
N ASP A 44 -16.46 13.38 3.25
CA ASP A 44 -16.77 14.05 1.98
C ASP A 44 -17.95 13.35 1.29
N LYS A 45 -18.86 14.14 0.72
CA LYS A 45 -20.04 13.63 0.00
C LYS A 45 -19.66 12.72 -1.18
N LYS A 46 -18.59 13.07 -1.90
CA LYS A 46 -18.08 12.31 -3.04
C LYS A 46 -17.06 11.28 -2.57
N LYS A 47 -17.24 10.01 -2.96
CA LYS A 47 -16.26 8.96 -2.69
C LYS A 47 -15.04 9.11 -3.61
N LEU A 48 -13.90 8.58 -3.18
CA LEU A 48 -12.71 8.43 -4.03
C LEU A 48 -12.90 7.28 -5.00
N ILE A 49 -13.57 6.22 -4.55
CA ILE A 49 -13.97 5.07 -5.36
C ILE A 49 -15.40 4.69 -4.94
N GLU A 50 -16.29 4.51 -5.90
CA GLU A 50 -17.70 4.20 -5.63
C GLU A 50 -17.93 2.76 -5.21
N GLU A 51 -17.28 1.82 -5.90
CA GLU A 51 -17.48 0.39 -5.73
C GLU A 51 -16.18 -0.39 -5.54
N GLY A 52 -16.29 -1.61 -5.03
CA GLY A 52 -15.18 -2.55 -4.88
C GLY A 52 -14.75 -2.79 -3.45
N TRP A 53 -13.97 -3.87 -3.27
CA TRP A 53 -13.41 -4.26 -1.98
C TRP A 53 -11.99 -3.77 -1.82
N ILE A 54 -11.74 -2.96 -0.79
CA ILE A 54 -10.40 -2.45 -0.49
C ILE A 54 -9.66 -3.46 0.39
N TYR A 55 -8.55 -4.00 -0.11
CA TYR A 55 -7.71 -4.95 0.65
C TYR A 55 -6.61 -4.28 1.45
N SER A 56 -6.05 -3.20 0.92
CA SER A 56 -4.95 -2.48 1.54
C SER A 56 -4.89 -1.06 0.99
N ILE A 57 -4.36 -0.15 1.81
CA ILE A 57 -4.09 1.23 1.45
C ILE A 57 -2.68 1.55 1.97
N ALA A 58 -1.89 2.29 1.20
CA ALA A 58 -0.61 2.84 1.63
C ALA A 58 -0.53 4.32 1.25
N ASN A 59 0.05 5.13 2.15
CA ASN A 59 0.33 6.52 1.86
C ASN A 59 1.60 6.65 1.01
N LEU A 60 1.51 7.38 -0.11
CA LEU A 60 2.66 7.61 -1.00
C LEU A 60 3.25 8.99 -0.79
N LYS A 61 2.42 10.03 -0.90
CA LYS A 61 2.80 11.43 -0.69
C LYS A 61 1.67 12.13 0.04
N SER A 62 1.90 13.36 0.50
CA SER A 62 0.90 14.22 1.16
C SER A 62 -0.45 14.39 0.43
N ASN A 63 -0.55 14.02 -0.84
CA ASN A 63 -1.80 14.04 -1.60
C ASN A 63 -2.06 12.76 -2.40
N ARG A 64 -1.26 11.70 -2.21
CA ARG A 64 -1.36 10.47 -3.01
C ARG A 64 -1.37 9.24 -2.13
N ILE A 65 -2.26 8.30 -2.46
CA ILE A 65 -2.30 6.98 -1.87
C ILE A 65 -2.21 5.91 -2.96
N ALA A 66 -1.75 4.73 -2.57
CA ALA A 66 -1.95 3.49 -3.29
C ALA A 66 -3.02 2.68 -2.58
N ALA A 67 -3.94 2.05 -3.31
CA ALA A 67 -4.91 1.13 -2.77
C ALA A 67 -4.97 -0.13 -3.62
N ILE A 68 -5.02 -1.30 -2.98
CA ILE A 68 -5.41 -2.52 -3.68
C ILE A 68 -6.92 -2.67 -3.55
N ILE A 69 -7.57 -2.79 -4.70
CA ILE A 69 -9.01 -2.92 -4.81
C ILE A 69 -9.40 -4.11 -5.66
N ARG A 70 -10.42 -4.85 -5.24
CA ARG A 70 -11.15 -5.77 -6.11
C ARG A 70 -12.34 -5.06 -6.74
N LEU A 71 -12.34 -5.00 -8.06
CA LEU A 71 -13.48 -4.58 -8.86
C LEU A 71 -13.99 -5.82 -9.60
N GLN A 72 -15.24 -6.22 -9.31
CA GLN A 72 -15.82 -7.47 -9.81
C GLN A 72 -14.92 -8.69 -9.48
N ILE A 73 -14.32 -9.32 -10.49
CA ILE A 73 -13.44 -10.49 -10.38
C ILE A 73 -11.95 -10.15 -10.46
N CYS A 74 -11.60 -8.90 -10.76
CA CYS A 74 -10.22 -8.47 -11.00
C CYS A 74 -9.70 -7.64 -9.82
N ASP A 75 -8.41 -7.83 -9.52
CA ASP A 75 -7.70 -7.08 -8.49
C ASP A 75 -6.83 -6.00 -9.15
N TYR A 76 -6.81 -4.79 -8.59
CA TYR A 76 -6.09 -3.64 -9.14
C TYR A 76 -5.27 -2.93 -8.06
N LEU A 77 -4.08 -2.46 -8.42
CA LEU A 77 -3.41 -1.38 -7.70
C LEU A 77 -3.88 -0.06 -8.30
N GLN A 78 -4.53 0.78 -7.49
CA GLN A 78 -4.92 2.12 -7.89
C GLN A 78 -4.12 3.17 -7.15
N ILE A 79 -3.58 4.13 -7.90
CA ILE A 79 -2.90 5.32 -7.36
C ILE A 79 -3.86 6.49 -7.48
N LEU A 80 -4.19 7.14 -6.36
CA LEU A 80 -5.22 8.16 -6.31
C LEU A 80 -4.65 9.47 -5.77
N ASN A 81 -5.11 10.60 -6.33
CA ASN A 81 -4.90 11.90 -5.71
C ASN A 81 -6.03 12.16 -4.70
N ILE A 82 -5.77 11.98 -3.41
CA ILE A 82 -6.82 12.13 -2.39
C ILE A 82 -7.25 13.58 -2.19
N LYS A 83 -6.38 14.55 -2.50
CA LYS A 83 -6.72 15.97 -2.37
C LYS A 83 -7.70 16.37 -3.45
N LYS A 84 -7.39 16.01 -4.70
CA LYS A 84 -8.18 16.35 -5.90
C LYS A 84 -9.31 15.35 -6.20
N GLY A 85 -9.29 14.17 -5.61
CA GLY A 85 -10.36 13.17 -5.71
C GLY A 85 -10.43 12.44 -7.07
N TYR A 86 -9.29 12.16 -7.70
CA TYR A 86 -9.25 11.43 -8.97
C TYR A 86 -8.20 10.31 -9.00
N LEU A 87 -8.40 9.35 -9.89
CA LEU A 87 -7.49 8.25 -10.20
C LEU A 87 -6.31 8.75 -11.06
N ILE A 88 -5.09 8.54 -10.57
CA ILE A 88 -3.86 8.85 -11.31
C ILE A 88 -3.48 7.68 -12.21
N TYR A 89 -3.53 6.47 -11.67
CA TYR A 89 -3.08 5.27 -12.40
C TYR A 89 -3.75 4.01 -11.86
N SER A 90 -3.90 3.00 -12.72
CA SER A 90 -4.45 1.70 -12.37
C SER A 90 -3.66 0.59 -13.04
N ILE A 91 -3.23 -0.40 -12.27
CA ILE A 91 -2.53 -1.60 -12.76
C ILE A 91 -3.38 -2.79 -12.38
N GLN A 92 -3.75 -3.62 -13.37
CA GLN A 92 -4.36 -4.90 -13.10
C GLN A 92 -3.32 -5.85 -12.51
N LEU A 93 -3.66 -6.46 -11.38
CA LEU A 93 -2.80 -7.36 -10.64
C LEU A 93 -3.24 -8.81 -10.86
N GLN A 94 -2.34 -9.74 -10.54
CA GLN A 94 -2.70 -11.15 -10.43
C GLN A 94 -3.63 -11.39 -9.23
N LYS A 95 -4.20 -12.59 -9.16
CA LYS A 95 -5.24 -12.93 -8.17
C LYS A 95 -4.73 -12.79 -6.74
N ARG A 96 -5.57 -12.20 -5.87
CA ARG A 96 -5.39 -12.08 -4.41
C ARG A 96 -4.12 -11.31 -4.01
N PRO A 97 -3.87 -10.12 -4.57
CA PRO A 97 -2.67 -9.37 -4.28
C PRO A 97 -2.74 -8.71 -2.90
N HIS A 98 -1.57 -8.53 -2.30
CA HIS A 98 -1.40 -7.87 -1.01
C HIS A 98 -0.27 -6.85 -1.11
N LEU A 99 -0.56 -5.61 -0.71
CA LEU A 99 0.42 -4.53 -0.66
C LEU A 99 1.10 -4.56 0.71
N PHE A 100 2.42 -4.70 0.72
CA PHE A 100 3.15 -4.69 1.97
C PHE A 100 3.40 -3.26 2.48
N PRO A 101 3.16 -3.01 3.77
CA PRO A 101 3.64 -1.79 4.40
C PRO A 101 5.16 -1.83 4.52
N ILE A 102 5.82 -0.79 4.03
CA ILE A 102 7.26 -0.57 4.23
C ILE A 102 7.43 0.23 5.53
N HIS A 103 8.21 -0.30 6.48
CA HIS A 103 8.52 0.44 7.70
C HIS A 103 9.28 1.72 7.37
N GLN A 104 8.89 2.86 7.95
CA GLN A 104 9.46 4.18 7.68
C GLN A 104 9.49 4.54 6.17
N TYR A 105 8.44 4.19 5.44
CA TYR A 105 8.32 4.49 4.02
C TYR A 105 8.56 5.97 3.70
N ASN A 106 9.53 6.24 2.83
CA ASN A 106 9.79 7.56 2.26
C ASN A 106 9.76 7.46 0.74
N PHE A 107 8.69 7.98 0.12
CA PHE A 107 8.50 7.91 -1.33
C PHE A 107 9.62 8.56 -2.13
N ASN A 108 10.22 9.65 -1.63
CA ASN A 108 11.26 10.35 -2.39
C ASN A 108 12.51 9.48 -2.50
N LEU A 109 12.84 8.72 -1.46
CA LEU A 109 13.99 7.82 -1.43
C LEU A 109 13.66 6.44 -2.03
N ASN A 110 12.45 5.96 -1.80
CA ASN A 110 12.02 4.58 -2.03
C ASN A 110 10.65 4.57 -2.75
N PRO A 111 10.56 4.98 -4.02
CA PRO A 111 9.28 5.06 -4.74
C PRO A 111 8.76 3.67 -5.17
N PHE A 112 8.98 2.61 -4.38
CA PHE A 112 8.66 1.24 -4.75
C PHE A 112 7.55 0.69 -3.86
N ALA A 113 6.64 -0.06 -4.48
CA ALA A 113 5.66 -0.90 -3.80
C ALA A 113 6.04 -2.37 -4.02
N PHE A 114 5.99 -3.15 -2.95
CA PHE A 114 6.09 -4.61 -3.03
C PHE A 114 4.69 -5.19 -2.97
N ILE A 115 4.32 -5.93 -4.01
CA ILE A 115 3.05 -6.63 -4.08
C ILE A 115 3.34 -8.11 -4.08
N GLN A 116 2.77 -8.83 -3.12
CA GLN A 116 2.72 -10.28 -3.15
C GLN A 116 1.40 -10.71 -3.79
N ASP A 117 1.47 -11.67 -4.68
CA ASP A 117 0.33 -12.47 -5.12
C ASP A 117 0.53 -13.94 -4.69
N GLN A 118 -0.23 -14.86 -5.28
CA GLN A 118 -0.16 -16.29 -4.91
C GLN A 118 1.16 -16.95 -5.32
N GLU A 119 1.84 -16.42 -6.34
CA GLU A 119 2.94 -17.09 -7.02
C GLU A 119 4.23 -16.28 -6.99
N SER A 120 4.16 -15.00 -6.63
CA SER A 120 5.30 -14.12 -6.75
C SER A 120 5.25 -12.89 -5.83
N ILE A 121 6.41 -12.23 -5.75
CA ILE A 121 6.52 -10.85 -5.28
C ILE A 121 6.96 -10.00 -6.47
N SER A 122 6.15 -9.01 -6.81
CA SER A 122 6.45 -7.98 -7.80
C SER A 122 6.89 -6.69 -7.11
N ILE A 123 7.83 -5.98 -7.72
CA ILE A 123 8.07 -4.57 -7.41
C ILE A 123 7.40 -3.70 -8.46
N ILE A 124 6.74 -2.65 -7.99
CA ILE A 124 6.17 -1.60 -8.82
C ILE A 124 6.91 -0.30 -8.50
N ASN A 125 7.50 0.31 -9.52
CA ASN A 125 8.02 1.67 -9.42
C ASN A 125 6.86 2.66 -9.54
N LEU A 126 6.60 3.40 -8.46
CA LEU A 126 5.47 4.31 -8.34
C LEU A 126 5.74 5.70 -8.96
N ARG A 127 6.93 5.95 -9.53
CA ARG A 127 7.23 7.15 -10.32
C ARG A 127 6.77 7.02 -11.76
N ASN A 128 7.07 5.87 -12.38
CA ASN A 128 6.81 5.60 -13.80
C ASN A 128 5.80 4.47 -14.03
N TYR A 129 5.31 3.85 -12.94
CA TYR A 129 4.32 2.78 -12.93
C TYR A 129 4.74 1.48 -13.62
N SER A 130 6.04 1.28 -13.84
CA SER A 130 6.56 0.02 -14.38
C SER A 130 6.59 -1.05 -13.29
N SER A 131 6.18 -2.27 -13.63
CA SER A 131 6.29 -3.45 -12.76
C SER A 131 7.41 -4.37 -13.21
N THR A 132 8.00 -5.08 -12.26
CA THR A 132 8.93 -6.17 -12.52
C THR A 132 8.68 -7.28 -11.51
N ASN A 133 8.48 -8.49 -12.01
CA ASN A 133 8.41 -9.68 -11.16
C ASN A 133 9.81 -10.03 -10.68
N LEU A 134 9.97 -10.24 -9.38
CA LEU A 134 11.30 -10.42 -8.81
C LEU A 134 11.53 -11.81 -8.26
N ILE A 135 10.53 -12.37 -7.59
CA ILE A 135 10.68 -13.61 -6.84
C ILE A 135 9.49 -14.50 -7.17
N ALA A 136 9.73 -15.61 -7.86
CA ALA A 136 8.75 -16.69 -7.89
C ALA A 136 8.73 -17.33 -6.49
N LEU A 137 7.59 -17.22 -5.83
CA LEU A 137 7.30 -17.82 -4.54
C LEU A 137 6.93 -19.29 -4.80
N LYS A 138 7.89 -20.21 -4.70
CA LYS A 138 7.60 -21.65 -4.55
C LYS A 138 7.12 -21.92 -3.12
N PHE A 139 6.01 -21.33 -2.71
CA PHE A 139 5.42 -21.60 -1.41
C PHE A 139 4.14 -22.43 -1.60
N SER A 140 4.27 -23.74 -1.44
CA SER A 140 3.16 -24.70 -1.42
C SER A 140 2.10 -24.41 -0.35
N ASP A 141 2.44 -23.64 0.69
CA ASP A 141 1.63 -23.54 1.92
C ASP A 141 0.97 -22.18 2.21
N LEU A 142 0.93 -21.25 1.24
CA LEU A 142 0.22 -19.96 1.38
C LEU A 142 -1.32 -20.07 1.36
N LYS A 143 -1.89 -21.25 1.61
CA LYS A 143 -3.33 -21.40 1.90
C LYS A 143 -3.76 -20.61 3.14
N SER A 144 -2.82 -20.19 4.00
CA SER A 144 -3.16 -19.42 5.20
C SER A 144 -3.20 -17.90 4.94
N ARG A 145 -4.40 -17.36 4.72
CA ARG A 145 -4.75 -15.92 4.71
C ARG A 145 -4.48 -15.18 6.04
N LYS A 146 -3.55 -15.64 6.89
CA LYS A 146 -3.35 -15.05 8.22
C LYS A 146 -2.53 -13.75 8.08
N LYS A 147 -3.28 -12.64 8.16
CA LYS A 147 -2.97 -11.19 8.15
C LYS A 147 -1.74 -10.68 8.94
N GLN A 148 -0.83 -11.54 9.39
CA GLN A 148 0.32 -11.17 10.22
C GLN A 148 1.67 -11.42 9.53
N GLN A 149 1.66 -11.77 8.24
CA GLN A 149 2.88 -11.89 7.44
C GLN A 149 3.33 -10.48 7.06
N SER A 150 4.47 -10.07 7.61
CA SER A 150 5.05 -8.77 7.31
C SER A 150 6.33 -8.99 6.53
N LEU A 151 6.36 -8.52 5.29
CA LEU A 151 7.62 -8.36 4.58
C LEU A 151 8.29 -7.10 5.12
N VAL A 152 9.36 -7.27 5.88
CA VAL A 152 10.15 -6.15 6.34
C VAL A 152 11.27 -5.93 5.34
N ASN A 153 11.32 -4.73 4.79
CA ASN A 153 12.41 -4.31 3.95
C ASN A 153 13.30 -3.33 4.69
N TYR A 154 14.58 -3.67 4.82
CA TYR A 154 15.59 -2.73 5.30
C TYR A 154 16.45 -2.29 4.13
N LYS A 155 16.61 -0.97 3.99
CA LYS A 155 17.60 -0.42 3.07
C LYS A 155 18.98 -0.69 3.64
N ILE A 156 19.79 -1.48 2.93
CA ILE A 156 21.19 -1.66 3.29
C ILE A 156 21.91 -0.36 2.89
N LYS A 157 22.50 0.34 3.87
CA LYS A 157 23.36 1.50 3.58
C LYS A 157 24.62 1.00 2.87
N GLY A 158 24.67 1.15 1.55
CA GLY A 158 25.86 0.91 0.72
C GLY A 158 26.41 2.22 0.15
N LYS A 159 27.68 2.19 -0.29
CA LYS A 159 28.38 3.31 -0.93
C LYS A 159 28.00 3.52 -2.42
N GLU A 160 27.06 2.76 -2.97
CA GLU A 160 26.81 2.69 -4.42
C GLU A 160 25.56 3.44 -4.88
N ASN A 161 25.48 3.76 -6.19
CA ASN A 161 24.38 4.45 -6.90
C ASN A 161 23.03 3.68 -6.93
N PHE A 162 22.88 2.64 -6.11
CA PHE A 162 21.72 1.75 -6.12
C PHE A 162 21.05 1.74 -4.74
N ASN A 163 19.73 1.57 -4.72
CA ASN A 163 19.06 1.21 -3.48
C ASN A 163 19.05 -0.31 -3.34
N THR A 164 19.75 -0.85 -2.33
CA THR A 164 19.70 -2.26 -1.99
C THR A 164 18.71 -2.48 -0.85
N TYR A 165 17.77 -3.40 -1.05
CA TYR A 165 16.78 -3.79 -0.06
C TYR A 165 16.95 -5.25 0.32
N LYS A 166 17.01 -5.51 1.62
CA LYS A 166 16.87 -6.87 2.15
C LYS A 166 15.40 -7.13 2.41
N LEU A 167 14.79 -8.08 1.71
CA LEU A 167 13.42 -8.52 1.94
C LEU A 167 13.44 -9.68 2.92
N ILE A 168 12.88 -9.43 4.11
CA ILE A 168 12.77 -10.40 5.18
C ILE A 168 11.30 -10.73 5.36
N TYR A 169 11.00 -12.01 5.35
CA TYR A 169 9.67 -12.50 5.63
C TYR A 169 9.57 -12.89 7.08
N LEU A 170 8.62 -12.26 7.77
CA LEU A 170 8.25 -12.63 9.13
C LEU A 170 7.18 -13.71 9.09
N ASN A 171 7.54 -14.90 9.57
CA ASN A 171 6.57 -15.96 9.81
C ASN A 171 5.79 -15.68 11.13
N LYS A 172 4.76 -16.49 11.42
CA LYS A 172 3.90 -16.32 12.61
C LYS A 172 4.64 -16.39 13.95
N MET A 173 5.81 -17.03 13.99
CA MET A 173 6.60 -17.19 15.20
C MET A 173 7.64 -16.07 15.36
N GLN A 174 7.54 -15.01 14.53
CA GLN A 174 8.52 -13.92 14.47
C GLN A 174 9.93 -14.38 14.09
N GLU A 175 10.08 -15.60 13.60
CA GLU A 175 11.34 -16.06 13.04
C GLU A 175 11.58 -15.31 11.73
N LEU A 176 12.75 -14.68 11.65
CA LEU A 176 13.17 -13.90 10.50
C LEU A 176 13.73 -14.86 9.45
N THR A 177 12.97 -15.12 8.39
CA THR A 177 13.53 -15.80 7.22
C THR A 177 13.90 -14.76 6.18
N GLN A 178 15.19 -14.57 5.95
CA GLN A 178 15.66 -13.78 4.81
C GLN A 178 15.24 -14.48 3.53
N ILE A 179 14.41 -13.82 2.72
CA ILE A 179 14.02 -14.38 1.42
C ILE A 179 15.01 -13.96 0.35
N ARG A 180 15.41 -12.68 0.31
CA ARG A 180 16.28 -12.18 -0.76
C ARG A 180 16.85 -10.79 -0.49
N GLU A 181 17.98 -10.51 -1.13
CA GLU A 181 18.46 -9.14 -1.36
C GLU A 181 18.11 -8.70 -2.77
N VAL A 182 17.53 -7.50 -2.89
CA VAL A 182 17.11 -6.92 -4.16
C VAL A 182 17.85 -5.61 -4.36
N LYS A 183 18.65 -5.54 -5.42
CA LYS A 183 19.28 -4.30 -5.88
C LYS A 183 18.35 -3.61 -6.87
N ILE A 184 17.93 -2.39 -6.56
CA ILE A 184 17.09 -1.59 -7.43
C ILE A 184 17.88 -0.37 -7.87
N LYS A 185 18.06 -0.24 -9.19
CA LYS A 185 18.58 0.99 -9.79
C LYS A 185 17.46 2.00 -9.82
N ILE A 186 17.63 3.12 -9.12
CA ILE A 186 16.70 4.24 -9.25
C ILE A 186 17.04 4.95 -10.57
N PRO A 187 16.11 5.07 -11.52
CA PRO A 187 16.28 5.98 -12.64
C PRO A 187 16.22 7.45 -12.19
#